data_AF-A0A3D3JZF9-F1
#
_entry.id   AF-A0A3D3JZF9-F1
#
_cell.length_a   1.000
_cell.length_b   1.000
_cell.length_c   1.000
_cell.angle_alpha   90.00
_cell.angle_beta   90.00
_cell.angle_gamma   90.00
#
_symmetry.space_group_name_H-M   'P 1'
#
loop_
_entity.id
_entity.type
_entity.pdbx_description
1 polymer ?
#
loop_
_entity_poly.entity_id
_entity_poly.type
_entity_poly.pdbx_seq_one_letter_code
_entity_poly.pdbx_strand_id
1 'polypeptide(L)'
;EAMIFLNGKIHLFTKEWISKSVTHYTVNPNVFVQQPAEKIESFKTDFVVTDASYFDKKLYLVGYTKNTEVFLSIFGETEPGIFFNQKPVKYYIGSSLSVGQIEGISVNEDGIYISGEEFKSPLGKVKQSLYFIPREKLR
;
A
#
# COMPACT_ATOMS: atom_id res chain seq x y z
N GLU A 1 3.98 -0.88 7.89
CA GLU A 1 3.05 -2.02 7.70
C GLU A 1 1.74 -1.40 7.29
N ALA A 2 0.91 -2.10 6.51
CA ALA A 2 -0.35 -1.53 6.03
C ALA A 2 -1.53 -2.42 6.43
N MET A 3 -2.73 -1.83 6.54
CA MET A 3 -3.92 -2.57 6.93
C MET A 3 -5.18 -2.07 6.22
N ILE A 4 -6.11 -3.00 5.95
CA ILE A 4 -7.49 -2.68 5.56
C ILE A 4 -8.47 -3.51 6.41
N PHE A 5 -9.71 -3.05 6.51
CA PHE A 5 -10.80 -3.86 7.06
C PHE A 5 -11.71 -4.31 5.93
N LEU A 6 -11.85 -5.61 5.74
CA LEU A 6 -12.60 -6.20 4.64
C LEU A 6 -13.18 -7.56 5.08
N ASN A 7 -14.39 -7.88 4.63
CA ASN A 7 -15.04 -9.17 4.91
C ASN A 7 -15.07 -9.56 6.40
N GLY A 8 -15.19 -8.56 7.28
CA GLY A 8 -15.22 -8.75 8.74
C GLY A 8 -13.86 -9.10 9.37
N LYS A 9 -12.76 -9.04 8.61
CA LYS A 9 -11.40 -9.30 9.08
C LYS A 9 -10.51 -8.06 8.91
N ILE A 10 -9.46 -8.00 9.72
CA ILE A 10 -8.33 -7.10 9.46
C ILE A 10 -7.41 -7.84 8.49
N HIS A 11 -7.11 -7.21 7.36
CA HIS A 11 -6.11 -7.69 6.42
C HIS A 11 -4.83 -6.89 6.67
N LEU A 12 -3.75 -7.59 7.02
CA LEU A 12 -2.46 -7.01 7.36
C LEU A 12 -1.44 -7.30 6.25
N PHE A 13 -0.72 -6.27 5.83
CA PHE A 13 0.32 -6.34 4.81
C PHE A 13 1.67 -5.95 5.42
N THR A 14 2.63 -6.88 5.40
CA THR A 14 3.93 -6.69 6.05
C THR A 14 4.84 -5.69 5.33
N LYS A 15 5.68 -5.00 6.10
CA LYS A 15 6.75 -4.14 5.59
C LYS A 15 8.08 -4.91 5.59
N GLU A 16 8.36 -5.67 4.52
CA GLU A 16 9.55 -6.51 4.47
C GLU A 16 10.75 -5.82 3.81
N TRP A 17 11.63 -5.24 4.63
CA TRP A 17 12.77 -4.43 4.16
C TRP A 17 13.86 -5.18 3.38
N ILE A 18 14.04 -6.47 3.66
CA ILE A 18 15.11 -7.28 3.09
C ILE A 18 14.65 -7.93 1.79
N SER A 19 13.53 -8.67 1.83
CA SER A 19 12.95 -9.36 0.68
C SER A 19 12.33 -8.40 -0.35
N LYS A 20 11.89 -7.21 0.09
CA LYS A 20 11.06 -6.29 -0.69
C LYS A 20 9.79 -6.99 -1.21
N SER A 21 9.25 -7.85 -0.37
CA SER A 21 7.99 -8.53 -0.57
C SER A 21 6.96 -7.97 0.40
N VAL A 22 5.71 -8.34 0.16
CA VAL A 22 4.60 -8.15 1.07
C VAL A 22 3.98 -9.51 1.34
N THR A 23 3.75 -9.82 2.60
CA THR A 23 2.95 -10.96 3.01
C THR A 23 1.64 -10.45 3.56
N HIS A 24 0.56 -10.99 3.01
CA HIS A 24 -0.80 -10.71 3.39
C HIS A 24 -1.24 -11.73 4.43
N TYR A 25 -1.68 -11.23 5.59
CA TYR A 25 -2.30 -11.99 6.65
C TYR A 25 -3.73 -11.52 6.89
N THR A 26 -4.57 -12.38 7.44
CA THR A 26 -5.85 -11.95 8.02
C THR A 26 -5.89 -12.21 9.51
N VAL A 27 -6.60 -11.34 10.21
CA VAL A 27 -6.80 -11.40 11.66
C VAL A 27 -8.29 -11.27 11.93
N ASN A 28 -8.85 -12.22 12.68
CA ASN A 28 -10.26 -12.17 13.08
C ASN A 28 -10.43 -11.29 14.31
N PRO A 29 -11.09 -10.11 14.21
CA PRO A 29 -11.25 -9.17 15.33
C PRO A 29 -12.07 -9.73 16.49
N ASN A 30 -12.82 -10.82 16.27
CA ASN A 30 -13.71 -11.41 17.28
C ASN A 30 -13.03 -12.48 18.16
N VAL A 31 -11.73 -12.70 18.01
CA VAL A 31 -10.94 -13.62 18.85
C VAL A 31 -10.08 -12.81 19.83
N PHE A 32 -10.30 -12.99 21.14
CA PHE A 32 -9.75 -12.10 22.18
C PHE A 32 -8.60 -12.66 23.02
N VAL A 33 -8.29 -13.96 22.93
CA VAL A 33 -7.30 -14.60 23.82
C VAL A 33 -6.01 -14.92 23.08
N GLN A 34 -6.11 -15.54 21.92
CA GLN A 34 -5.00 -15.81 21.01
C GLN A 34 -5.51 -15.54 19.60
N GLN A 35 -5.22 -14.35 19.09
CA GLN A 35 -5.72 -13.85 17.82
C GLN A 35 -4.63 -14.06 16.75
N PRO A 36 -4.56 -15.24 16.09
CA PRO A 36 -3.50 -15.50 15.13
C PRO A 36 -3.65 -14.60 13.90
N ALA A 37 -2.50 -14.20 13.35
CA ALA A 37 -2.41 -13.71 11.99
C ALA A 37 -2.26 -14.90 11.05
N GLU A 38 -3.29 -15.19 10.26
CA GLU A 38 -3.33 -16.29 9.31
C GLU A 38 -2.72 -15.84 7.98
N LYS A 39 -1.60 -16.43 7.58
CA LYS A 39 -0.98 -16.11 6.29
C LYS A 39 -1.89 -16.54 5.14
N ILE A 40 -2.16 -15.62 4.22
CA ILE A 40 -3.00 -15.87 3.04
C ILE A 40 -2.14 -16.01 1.78
N GLU A 41 -1.29 -15.04 1.50
CA GLU A 41 -0.52 -14.95 0.26
C GLU A 41 0.73 -14.07 0.45
N SER A 42 1.67 -14.15 -0.49
CA SER A 42 2.85 -13.29 -0.54
C SER A 42 3.10 -12.83 -1.97
N PHE A 43 3.59 -11.61 -2.13
CA PHE A 43 3.95 -11.05 -3.43
C PHE A 43 5.26 -10.27 -3.34
N LYS A 44 6.08 -10.33 -4.39
CA LYS A 44 7.30 -9.53 -4.47
C LYS A 44 7.00 -8.18 -5.10
N THR A 45 6.80 -7.16 -4.26
CA THR A 45 6.47 -5.78 -4.70
C THR A 45 7.66 -5.04 -5.30
N ASP A 46 8.88 -5.42 -4.92
CA ASP A 46 10.16 -4.73 -5.19
C ASP A 46 10.30 -3.36 -4.49
N PHE A 47 9.36 -3.01 -3.61
CA PHE A 47 9.40 -1.83 -2.74
C PHE A 47 8.81 -2.19 -1.36
N VAL A 48 9.14 -1.42 -0.33
CA VAL A 48 8.53 -1.61 1.00
C VAL A 48 7.17 -0.97 1.04
N VAL A 49 6.14 -1.72 1.43
CA VAL A 49 4.76 -1.21 1.55
C VAL A 49 4.63 -0.36 2.81
N THR A 50 4.07 0.82 2.66
CA THR A 50 3.85 1.78 3.75
C THR A 50 2.38 1.86 4.14
N ASP A 51 1.48 1.89 3.16
CA ASP A 51 0.04 1.91 3.42
C ASP A 51 -0.77 1.20 2.32
N ALA A 52 -2.04 0.93 2.63
CA ALA A 52 -2.96 0.19 1.78
C ALA A 52 -4.37 0.78 1.82
N SER A 53 -5.07 0.71 0.70
CA SER A 53 -6.49 1.05 0.61
C SER A 53 -7.22 -0.02 -0.21
N TYR A 54 -8.49 -0.26 0.10
CA TYR A 54 -9.35 -1.13 -0.69
C TYR A 54 -10.58 -0.37 -1.17
N PHE A 55 -10.84 -0.45 -2.47
CA PHE A 55 -12.01 0.18 -3.09
C PHE A 55 -12.36 -0.57 -4.37
N ASP A 56 -13.65 -0.79 -4.63
CA ASP A 56 -14.16 -1.35 -5.89
C ASP A 56 -13.42 -2.63 -6.34
N LYS A 57 -13.34 -3.61 -5.42
CA LYS A 57 -12.65 -4.91 -5.63
C LYS A 57 -11.18 -4.79 -6.01
N LYS A 58 -10.52 -3.72 -5.57
CA LYS A 58 -9.09 -3.50 -5.80
C LYS A 58 -8.37 -3.16 -4.51
N LEU A 59 -7.21 -3.78 -4.33
CA LEU A 59 -6.23 -3.43 -3.31
C LEU A 59 -5.20 -2.49 -3.91
N TYR A 60 -4.98 -1.36 -3.25
CA TYR A 60 -3.99 -0.36 -3.60
C TYR A 60 -2.88 -0.41 -2.55
N LEU A 61 -1.64 -0.61 -2.97
CA LEU A 61 -0.47 -0.59 -2.10
C LEU A 61 0.47 0.54 -2.54
N VAL A 62 0.86 1.40 -1.60
CA VAL A 62 1.89 2.42 -1.82
C VAL A 62 3.15 2.12 -1.03
N GLY A 63 4.25 2.71 -1.47
CA GLY A 63 5.50 2.63 -0.73
C GLY A 63 6.69 3.02 -1.58
N TYR A 64 7.88 2.68 -1.09
CA TYR A 64 9.12 3.17 -1.68
C TYR A 64 10.28 2.18 -1.63
N THR A 65 11.32 2.42 -2.42
CA THR A 65 12.57 1.67 -2.38
C THR A 65 13.58 2.35 -1.47
N LYS A 66 14.66 1.63 -1.10
CA LYS A 66 15.80 2.24 -0.37
C LYS A 66 16.43 3.40 -1.16
N ASN A 67 16.27 3.41 -2.49
CA ASN A 67 16.76 4.46 -3.37
C ASN A 67 15.74 5.59 -3.55
N THR A 68 14.74 5.68 -2.66
CA THR A 68 13.68 6.70 -2.62
C THR A 68 12.66 6.65 -3.76
N GLU A 69 12.71 5.68 -4.66
CA GLU A 69 11.69 5.54 -5.71
C GLU A 69 10.36 5.15 -5.09
N VAL A 70 9.29 5.85 -5.45
CA VAL A 70 7.96 5.67 -4.89
C VAL A 70 7.05 5.02 -5.92
N PHE A 71 6.27 4.04 -5.47
CA PHE A 71 5.39 3.24 -6.32
C PHE A 71 3.98 3.14 -5.75
N LEU A 72 3.02 2.99 -6.67
CA LEU A 72 1.66 2.53 -6.40
C LEU A 72 1.47 1.21 -7.16
N SER A 73 0.97 0.18 -6.49
CA SER A 73 0.52 -1.07 -7.13
C SER A 73 -0.96 -1.31 -6.88
N ILE A 74 -1.71 -1.63 -7.93
CA ILE A 74 -3.15 -1.90 -7.88
C ILE A 74 -3.37 -3.36 -8.27
N PHE A 75 -3.97 -4.12 -7.36
CA PHE A 75 -4.31 -5.53 -7.52
C PHE A 75 -5.83 -5.69 -7.61
N GLY A 76 -6.30 -6.55 -8.51
CA GLY A 76 -7.70 -6.97 -8.51
C GLY A 76 -7.96 -8.06 -7.47
N GLU A 77 -9.09 -7.99 -6.79
CA GLU A 77 -9.59 -9.07 -5.94
C GLU A 77 -10.14 -10.19 -6.83
N THR A 78 -9.49 -11.35 -6.80
CA THR A 78 -9.85 -12.51 -7.64
C THR A 78 -10.87 -13.43 -6.96
N GLU A 79 -10.80 -13.51 -5.65
CA GLU A 79 -11.72 -14.19 -4.74
C GLU A 79 -11.82 -13.33 -3.46
N PRO A 80 -12.85 -13.49 -2.61
CA PRO A 80 -13.01 -12.68 -1.41
C PRO A 80 -11.73 -12.64 -0.54
N GLY A 81 -11.08 -11.47 -0.50
CA GLY A 81 -9.83 -11.24 0.21
C GLY A 81 -8.56 -11.75 -0.46
N ILE A 82 -8.56 -12.15 -1.73
CA ILE A 82 -7.39 -12.69 -2.44
C ILE A 82 -6.96 -11.76 -3.57
N PHE A 83 -5.72 -11.25 -3.50
CA PHE A 83 -5.26 -10.14 -4.35
C PHE A 83 -4.05 -10.49 -5.23
N PHE A 84 -3.18 -11.42 -4.82
CA PHE A 84 -1.87 -11.63 -5.45
C PHE A 84 -1.84 -12.76 -6.49
N ASN A 85 -3.01 -13.26 -6.89
CA ASN A 85 -3.15 -14.29 -7.93
C ASN A 85 -3.05 -13.74 -9.36
N GLN A 86 -3.02 -12.42 -9.54
CA GLN A 86 -2.88 -11.77 -10.84
C GLN A 86 -1.80 -10.69 -10.78
N LYS A 87 -1.25 -10.35 -11.95
CA LYS A 87 -0.27 -9.29 -12.06
C LYS A 87 -0.92 -7.93 -11.76
N PRO A 88 -0.36 -7.12 -10.85
CA PRO A 88 -0.88 -5.78 -10.60
C PRO A 88 -0.56 -4.81 -11.73
N VAL A 89 -1.31 -3.72 -11.78
CA VAL A 89 -0.86 -2.50 -12.46
C VAL A 89 0.08 -1.76 -11.50
N LYS A 90 1.29 -1.41 -11.95
CA LYS A 90 2.31 -0.75 -11.13
C LYS A 90 2.68 0.59 -11.77
N TYR A 91 2.57 1.66 -10.97
CA TYR A 91 2.92 3.02 -11.36
C TYR A 91 4.14 3.49 -10.57
N TYR A 92 5.08 4.12 -11.26
CA TYR A 92 6.11 4.94 -10.63
C TYR A 92 5.54 6.34 -10.42
N ILE A 93 5.53 6.83 -9.18
CA ILE A 93 4.91 8.12 -8.84
C ILE A 93 5.92 9.22 -8.55
N GLY A 94 7.21 8.88 -8.44
CA GLY A 94 8.29 9.85 -8.25
C GLY A 94 9.35 9.36 -7.27
N SER A 95 10.13 10.29 -6.73
CA SER A 95 11.12 10.02 -5.69
C SER A 95 10.72 10.71 -4.39
N SER A 96 11.01 10.12 -3.23
CA SER A 96 10.79 10.78 -1.93
C SER A 96 11.55 12.11 -1.80
N LEU A 97 12.59 12.33 -2.62
CA LEU A 97 13.29 13.61 -2.74
C LEU A 97 12.48 14.71 -3.43
N SER A 98 11.38 14.37 -4.11
CA SER A 98 10.47 15.33 -4.73
C SER A 98 9.06 15.29 -4.14
N VAL A 99 8.56 14.11 -3.75
CA VAL A 99 7.18 13.94 -3.28
C VAL A 99 7.03 13.72 -1.76
N GLY A 100 8.14 13.67 -1.03
CA GLY A 100 8.13 13.35 0.40
C GLY A 100 8.04 11.85 0.66
N GLN A 101 8.02 11.47 1.94
CA GLN A 101 7.91 10.06 2.31
C GLN A 101 6.44 9.65 2.30
N ILE A 102 6.04 8.84 1.32
CA ILE A 102 4.64 8.41 1.21
C ILE A 102 4.33 7.36 2.26
N GLU A 103 3.42 7.70 3.18
CA GLU A 103 3.01 6.83 4.29
C GLU A 103 1.48 6.70 4.40
N GLY A 104 0.70 7.29 3.48
CA GLY A 104 -0.76 7.14 3.48
C GLY A 104 -1.39 7.11 2.09
N ILE A 105 -2.44 6.29 1.95
CA ILE A 105 -3.31 6.23 0.77
C ILE A 105 -4.78 6.05 1.17
N SER A 106 -5.68 6.72 0.45
CA SER A 106 -7.11 6.44 0.49
C SER A 106 -7.71 6.54 -0.90
N VAL A 107 -8.71 5.71 -1.20
CA VAL A 107 -9.34 5.64 -2.52
C VAL A 107 -10.86 5.63 -2.38
N ASN A 108 -11.54 6.42 -3.22
CA ASN A 108 -13.00 6.47 -3.31
C ASN A 108 -13.45 6.61 -4.79
N GLU A 109 -14.72 6.98 -5.02
CA GLU A 109 -15.24 7.21 -6.36
C GLU A 109 -14.49 8.31 -7.14
N ASP A 110 -14.01 9.35 -6.44
CA ASP A 110 -13.37 10.52 -7.05
C ASP A 110 -11.93 10.24 -7.52
N GLY A 111 -11.21 9.38 -6.80
CA GLY A 111 -9.81 9.08 -7.14
C GLY A 111 -8.98 8.57 -5.97
N ILE A 112 -7.67 8.81 -6.05
CA ILE A 112 -6.66 8.38 -5.08
C ILE A 112 -6.11 9.59 -4.36
N TYR A 113 -6.15 9.56 -3.03
CA TYR A 113 -5.52 10.53 -2.13
C TYR A 113 -4.26 9.90 -1.55
N ILE A 114 -3.15 10.63 -1.59
CA ILE A 114 -1.85 10.14 -1.09
C ILE A 114 -1.24 11.20 -0.17
N SER A 115 -0.86 10.82 1.05
CA SER A 115 -0.13 11.71 1.96
C SER A 115 1.36 11.42 1.93
N GLY A 116 2.15 12.49 1.83
CA GLY A 116 3.60 12.47 1.99
C GLY A 116 3.99 13.21 3.26
N GLU A 117 4.77 12.55 4.12
CA GLU A 117 5.41 13.18 5.28
C GLU A 117 6.63 14.01 4.86
N GLU A 118 7.05 14.91 5.76
CA GLU A 118 8.27 15.68 5.60
C GLU A 118 9.47 14.75 5.47
N PHE A 119 10.21 14.86 4.36
CA PHE A 119 11.38 14.03 4.10
C PHE A 119 12.65 14.89 4.15
N LYS A 120 13.59 14.52 5.03
CA LYS A 120 14.90 15.14 5.14
C LYS A 120 15.97 14.20 4.63
N SER A 121 16.80 14.70 3.74
CA SER A 121 17.97 13.99 3.24
C SER A 121 19.17 14.94 3.17
N PRO A 122 20.39 14.43 2.94
CA PRO A 122 21.55 15.28 2.67
C PRO A 122 21.38 16.21 1.46
N LEU A 123 20.49 15.87 0.53
CA LEU A 123 20.23 16.66 -0.69
C LEU A 123 19.20 17.77 -0.47
N GLY A 124 18.55 17.82 0.69
CA GLY A 124 17.57 18.85 1.01
C GLY A 124 16.36 18.33 1.77
N LYS A 125 15.35 19.19 1.84
CA LYS A 125 14.11 18.98 2.60
C LYS A 125 12.91 19.08 1.68
N VAL A 126 12.05 18.07 1.70
CA VAL A 126 10.72 18.09 1.08
C VAL A 126 9.69 18.28 2.18
N LYS A 127 8.77 19.23 2.00
CA LYS A 127 7.67 19.47 2.95
C LYS A 127 6.59 18.40 2.80
N GLN A 128 5.88 18.12 3.88
CA GLN A 128 4.69 17.29 3.87
C GLN A 128 3.66 17.83 2.87
N SER A 129 2.98 16.93 2.17
CA SER A 129 2.05 17.26 1.09
C SER A 129 0.92 16.25 1.01
N LEU A 130 -0.23 16.69 0.48
CA LEU A 130 -1.36 15.82 0.11
C LEU A 130 -1.53 15.88 -1.41
N TYR A 131 -1.55 14.72 -2.05
CA TYR A 131 -1.72 14.56 -3.48
C TYR A 131 -3.09 13.96 -3.78
N PHE A 132 -3.66 14.36 -4.92
CA PHE A 132 -4.90 13.81 -5.45
C PHE A 132 -4.70 13.40 -6.91
N ILE A 133 -5.09 12.17 -7.23
CA ILE A 133 -5.09 11.62 -8.60
C ILE A 133 -6.54 11.33 -8.96
N PRO A 134 -7.16 12.14 -9.83
CA PRO A 134 -8.55 11.93 -10.26
C PRO A 134 -8.73 10.59 -10.96
N ARG A 135 -9.89 9.93 -10.78
CA ARG A 135 -10.19 8.61 -11.33
C ARG A 135 -10.00 8.54 -12.84
N GLU A 136 -10.35 9.59 -13.58
CA GLU A 136 -10.21 9.68 -15.03
C GLU A 136 -8.75 9.72 -15.52
N LYS A 137 -7.79 9.93 -14.62
CA LYS A 137 -6.35 9.87 -14.93
C LYS A 137 -5.76 8.48 -14.74
N LEU A 138 -6.47 7.56 -14.09
CA LEU A 138 -6.07 6.16 -13.95
C LEU A 138 -6.35 5.45 -15.27
N ARG A 139 -5.29 5.22 -16.06
CA ARG A 139 -5.32 4.44 -17.30
C ARG A 139 -5.11 2.97 -17.03
#